data_AF-A0A927NFY5-F1
#
_entry.id   AF-A0A927NFY5-F1
#
_cell.length_a   1.000
_cell.length_b   1.000
_cell.length_c   1.000
_cell.angle_alpha   90.00
_cell.angle_beta   90.00
_cell.angle_gamma   90.00
#
_symmetry.space_group_name_H-M   'P 1'
#
loop_
_entity.id
_entity.type
_entity.pdbx_description
1 polymer ?
#
loop_
_entity_poly.entity_id
_entity_poly.type
_entity_poly.pdbx_seq_one_letter_code
_entity_poly.pdbx_strand_id
1 'polypeptide(L)'
;MIMKKKLKLIIILSVEFIVILAILLLIFLAGKKSYTVRFELNGGTLISGNVEQRVTRGKDASPPTVTRDGCYFLKWSTSYKEITKDLVIEAVWEYETTEGITYTNSSNSNYCEISGSYPEIGGTVYIGAYQANKKVLGIQNGAFENRTRITGVYLLDGILSIGDNAFAGCTNLETIVLPSTIIHIGENAFKDCVNLKNVLYTDMLEGMTKEDMADYFEKSAAVLPDGLERIEDNAFGGCTSFEKIFIPETVVMMGSNVFDVIENTDGGEGDQTDEKQRTIYVYTLTEPPITWQEDWYADVENVVWGYGEDKEEKKDEN
;
A
#
# COMPACT_ATOMS: atom_id res chain seq x y z
N MET A 1 -33.76 31.19 27.05
CA MET A 1 -33.82 30.15 25.99
C MET A 1 -32.61 30.39 25.09
N ILE A 2 -31.48 29.75 25.36
CA ILE A 2 -30.77 28.76 24.50
C ILE A 2 -29.30 29.22 24.69
N MET A 3 -28.28 28.49 25.11
CA MET A 3 -27.99 27.06 25.21
C MET A 3 -26.91 26.88 26.30
N LYS A 4 -27.07 25.88 27.16
CA LYS A 4 -25.99 25.28 27.98
C LYS A 4 -25.68 23.91 27.38
N LYS A 5 -24.41 23.47 27.52
CA LYS A 5 -23.79 22.16 27.17
C LYS A 5 -23.28 22.12 25.72
N LYS A 6 -22.03 21.74 25.38
CA LYS A 6 -21.01 20.89 26.04
C LYS A 6 -19.60 21.30 25.52
N LEU A 7 -18.60 21.14 26.38
CA LEU A 7 -17.16 21.23 26.13
C LEU A 7 -16.58 19.81 26.30
N LYS A 8 -15.53 19.47 25.51
CA LYS A 8 -14.67 18.24 25.51
C LYS A 8 -15.29 17.01 24.79
N LEU A 9 -14.61 16.25 23.89
CA LEU A 9 -13.18 15.98 23.70
C LEU A 9 -12.94 15.13 22.39
N ILE A 10 -11.87 15.43 21.60
CA ILE A 10 -10.99 14.56 20.73
C ILE A 10 -11.65 13.79 19.54
N ILE A 11 -11.34 13.95 18.23
CA ILE A 11 -10.11 13.87 17.37
C ILE A 11 -10.36 14.79 16.12
N ILE A 12 -9.75 15.96 15.83
CA ILE A 12 -8.38 16.32 15.35
C ILE A 12 -7.87 15.37 14.24
N LEU A 13 -8.27 15.50 12.97
CA LEU A 13 -7.59 16.36 11.96
C LEU A 13 -8.45 16.56 10.68
N SER A 14 -9.76 16.48 10.78
CA SER A 14 -10.66 16.58 9.61
C SER A 14 -11.39 17.92 9.57
N VAL A 15 -11.38 18.55 8.38
CA VAL A 15 -12.22 19.69 7.96
C VAL A 15 -12.01 21.03 8.70
N GLU A 16 -11.85 21.09 10.02
CA GLU A 16 -11.74 22.35 10.77
C GLU A 16 -10.41 23.09 10.52
N PHE A 17 -9.30 22.36 10.34
CA PHE A 17 -8.01 22.96 9.97
C PHE A 17 -8.04 23.53 8.54
N ILE A 18 -8.74 22.84 7.62
CA ILE A 18 -8.98 23.28 6.24
C ILE A 18 -9.83 24.56 6.23
N VAL A 19 -10.85 24.64 7.09
CA VAL A 19 -11.71 25.83 7.23
C VAL A 19 -10.93 27.01 7.83
N ILE A 20 -10.10 26.79 8.85
CA ILE A 20 -9.26 27.85 9.44
C ILE A 20 -8.20 28.34 8.44
N LEU A 21 -7.56 27.44 7.69
CA LEU A 21 -6.60 27.82 6.63
C LEU A 21 -7.30 28.53 5.46
N ALA A 22 -8.49 28.08 5.04
CA ALA A 22 -9.28 28.75 4.02
C ALA A 22 -9.73 30.16 4.47
N ILE A 23 -10.06 30.34 5.75
CA ILE A 23 -10.37 31.65 6.35
C ILE A 23 -9.12 32.54 6.39
N LEU A 24 -7.96 32.02 6.78
CA LEU A 24 -6.70 32.77 6.76
C LEU A 24 -6.24 33.10 5.33
N LEU A 25 -6.46 32.20 4.37
CA LEU A 25 -6.27 32.41 2.93
C LEU A 25 -7.22 33.49 2.39
N LEU A 26 -8.50 33.47 2.79
CA LEU A 26 -9.47 34.52 2.46
C LEU A 26 -9.06 35.89 3.02
N ILE A 27 -8.47 35.92 4.23
CA ILE A 27 -7.94 37.13 4.89
C ILE A 27 -6.67 37.64 4.19
N PHE A 28 -5.75 36.76 3.78
CA PHE A 28 -4.51 37.12 3.09
C PHE A 28 -4.75 37.52 1.62
N LEU A 29 -5.58 36.76 0.89
CA LEU A 29 -6.10 37.12 -0.43
C LEU A 29 -6.99 38.37 -0.38
N ALA A 30 -7.48 38.77 0.80
CA ALA A 30 -8.20 40.04 0.92
C ALA A 30 -7.37 41.26 0.52
N GLY A 31 -6.03 41.17 0.58
CA GLY A 31 -5.11 42.20 0.11
C GLY A 31 -4.65 42.07 -1.35
N LYS A 32 -4.60 40.85 -1.91
CA LYS A 32 -4.13 40.60 -3.30
C LYS A 32 -5.30 40.60 -4.29
N LYS A 33 -5.19 41.42 -5.35
CA LYS A 33 -6.19 41.44 -6.45
C LYS A 33 -6.13 40.17 -7.33
N SER A 34 -4.99 39.49 -7.38
CA SER A 34 -4.78 38.26 -8.17
C SER A 34 -3.69 37.37 -7.58
N TYR A 35 -3.71 36.08 -7.91
CA TYR A 35 -2.69 35.07 -7.58
C TYR A 35 -2.44 34.16 -8.80
N THR A 36 -1.33 33.41 -8.80
CA THR A 36 -1.04 32.41 -9.84
C THR A 36 -1.37 31.01 -9.33
N VAL A 37 -1.99 30.20 -10.18
CA VAL A 37 -2.23 28.77 -9.98
C VAL A 37 -1.39 28.01 -10.98
N ARG A 38 -0.57 27.07 -10.50
CA ARG A 38 0.28 26.19 -11.30
C ARG A 38 -0.21 24.75 -11.16
N PHE A 39 -0.45 24.10 -12.30
CA PHE A 39 -0.82 22.69 -12.40
C PHE A 39 0.43 21.86 -12.71
N GLU A 40 0.85 21.02 -11.77
CA GLU A 40 1.97 20.09 -11.95
C GLU A 40 1.46 18.74 -12.41
N LEU A 41 1.99 18.28 -13.55
CA LEU A 41 1.43 17.11 -14.25
C LEU A 41 1.89 15.77 -13.66
N ASN A 42 2.89 15.75 -12.77
CA ASN A 42 3.43 14.54 -12.12
C ASN A 42 3.67 13.36 -13.09
N GLY A 43 4.47 13.64 -14.13
CA GLY A 43 4.81 12.65 -15.16
C GLY A 43 3.75 12.46 -16.25
N GLY A 44 2.61 13.15 -16.16
CA GLY A 44 1.62 13.22 -17.23
C GLY A 44 1.96 14.23 -18.33
N THR A 45 1.21 14.13 -19.42
CA THR A 45 1.28 14.97 -20.62
C THR A 45 0.04 15.87 -20.69
N LEU A 46 0.25 17.15 -21.03
CA LEU A 46 -0.82 18.11 -21.26
C LEU A 46 -1.52 17.83 -22.60
N ILE A 47 -2.85 17.66 -22.60
CA ILE A 47 -3.64 17.57 -23.83
C ILE A 47 -4.14 18.97 -24.24
N SER A 48 -4.71 19.73 -23.31
CA SER A 48 -5.25 21.06 -23.59
C SER A 48 -5.40 21.91 -22.33
N GLY A 49 -5.52 23.23 -22.50
CA GLY A 49 -5.56 24.20 -21.40
C GLY A 49 -4.18 24.74 -21.03
N ASN A 50 -4.09 25.44 -19.90
CA ASN A 50 -2.86 26.10 -19.44
C ASN A 50 -2.46 25.59 -18.06
N VAL A 51 -1.20 25.19 -17.91
CA VAL A 51 -0.64 24.75 -16.64
C VAL A 51 -0.31 25.90 -15.69
N GLU A 52 -0.24 27.13 -16.16
CA GLU A 52 -0.06 28.31 -15.31
C GLU A 52 -1.14 29.33 -15.61
N GLN A 53 -1.86 29.76 -14.58
CA GLN A 53 -3.02 30.64 -14.71
C GLN A 53 -2.99 31.76 -13.68
N ARG A 54 -3.11 33.00 -14.15
CA ARG A 54 -3.30 34.16 -13.27
C ARG A 54 -4.79 34.33 -12.96
N VAL A 55 -5.17 34.12 -11.71
CA VAL A 55 -6.56 34.14 -11.25
C VAL A 55 -6.84 35.42 -10.47
N THR A 56 -7.93 36.10 -10.82
CA THR A 56 -8.40 37.28 -10.09
C THR A 56 -9.23 36.84 -8.89
N ARG A 57 -9.14 37.57 -7.77
CA ARG A 57 -9.88 37.23 -6.54
C ARG A 57 -11.38 37.01 -6.82
N GLY A 58 -11.92 35.88 -6.37
CA GLY A 58 -13.33 35.51 -6.55
C GLY A 58 -13.64 34.84 -7.90
N LYS A 59 -12.62 34.40 -8.64
CA LYS A 59 -12.72 33.56 -9.83
C LYS A 59 -11.97 32.25 -9.60
N ASP A 60 -12.35 31.21 -10.34
CA ASP A 60 -11.72 29.90 -10.28
C ASP A 60 -10.70 29.73 -11.42
N ALA A 61 -9.64 28.97 -11.17
CA ALA A 61 -8.80 28.44 -12.23
C ALA A 61 -9.56 27.35 -13.00
N SER A 62 -9.28 27.19 -14.29
CA SER A 62 -9.87 26.13 -15.11
C SER A 62 -8.86 25.00 -15.29
N PRO A 63 -9.03 23.82 -14.66
CA PRO A 63 -8.01 22.78 -14.72
C PRO A 63 -7.72 22.32 -16.17
N PRO A 64 -6.45 22.09 -16.53
CA PRO A 64 -6.11 21.59 -17.85
C PRO A 64 -6.55 20.12 -18.02
N THR A 65 -6.68 19.70 -19.28
CA THR A 65 -6.91 18.29 -19.64
C THR A 65 -5.56 17.62 -19.80
N VAL A 66 -5.40 16.45 -19.18
CA VAL A 66 -4.11 15.73 -19.07
C VAL A 66 -4.29 14.26 -19.37
N THR A 67 -3.21 13.58 -19.74
CA THR A 67 -3.14 12.12 -19.88
C THR A 67 -1.81 11.59 -19.39
N ARG A 68 -1.72 10.30 -19.07
CA ARG A 68 -0.47 9.61 -18.76
C ARG A 68 -0.62 8.17 -19.23
N ASP A 69 0.28 7.71 -20.10
CA ASP A 69 0.19 6.37 -20.68
C ASP A 69 0.20 5.30 -19.58
N GLY A 70 -0.77 4.39 -19.64
CA GLY A 70 -0.96 3.33 -18.64
C GLY A 70 -1.50 3.82 -17.30
N CYS A 71 -2.09 5.02 -17.22
CA CYS A 71 -2.71 5.55 -16.01
C CYS A 71 -4.05 6.26 -16.27
N TYR A 72 -4.97 6.14 -15.31
CA TYR A 72 -6.16 6.98 -15.17
C TYR A 72 -5.84 8.29 -14.42
N PHE A 73 -6.38 9.40 -14.91
CA PHE A 73 -6.39 10.66 -14.16
C PHE A 73 -7.49 10.61 -13.09
N LEU A 74 -7.12 10.67 -11.82
CA LEU A 74 -8.08 10.64 -10.71
C LEU A 74 -8.64 12.02 -10.41
N LYS A 75 -7.75 12.94 -10.06
CA LYS A 75 -8.11 14.28 -9.58
C LYS A 75 -6.90 15.19 -9.61
N TRP A 76 -7.21 16.47 -9.49
CA TRP A 76 -6.25 17.48 -9.07
C TRP A 76 -6.23 17.54 -7.53
N SER A 77 -5.04 17.43 -6.94
CA SER A 77 -4.81 17.54 -5.49
C SER A 77 -3.99 18.78 -5.17
N THR A 78 -4.19 19.37 -4.01
CA THR A 78 -3.40 20.52 -3.56
C THR A 78 -2.39 20.09 -2.51
N SER A 79 -1.10 20.32 -2.73
CA SER A 79 -0.08 20.19 -1.69
C SER A 79 0.19 21.58 -1.08
N TYR A 80 -0.20 21.80 0.18
CA TYR A 80 0.05 23.08 0.86
C TYR A 80 1.45 23.08 1.49
N LYS A 81 2.50 23.10 0.66
CA LYS A 81 3.88 23.07 1.17
C LYS A 81 4.37 24.44 1.69
N GLU A 82 3.91 25.57 1.11
CA GLU A 82 4.25 26.91 1.60
C GLU A 82 3.13 27.94 1.34
N ILE A 83 2.62 28.58 2.41
CA ILE A 83 1.46 29.49 2.38
C ILE A 83 1.76 30.85 1.68
N THR A 84 3.04 31.14 1.39
CA THR A 84 3.50 32.45 0.87
C THR A 84 3.74 32.51 -0.64
N LYS A 85 3.63 31.39 -1.38
CA LYS A 85 3.93 31.29 -2.82
C LYS A 85 2.69 30.96 -3.67
N ASP A 86 2.88 30.83 -4.98
CA ASP A 86 1.84 30.46 -5.95
C ASP A 86 1.14 29.14 -5.57
N LEU A 87 -0.15 29.00 -5.87
CA LEU A 87 -0.90 27.78 -5.56
C LEU A 87 -0.49 26.67 -6.52
N VAL A 88 0.13 25.61 -6.01
CA VAL A 88 0.47 24.42 -6.79
C VAL A 88 -0.63 23.38 -6.62
N ILE A 89 -1.10 22.86 -7.75
CA ILE A 89 -2.10 21.81 -7.85
C ILE A 89 -1.49 20.66 -8.63
N GLU A 90 -1.39 19.51 -8.02
CA GLU A 90 -0.68 18.33 -8.50
C GLU A 90 -1.68 17.33 -9.11
N ALA A 91 -1.36 16.78 -10.28
CA ALA A 91 -2.14 15.71 -10.90
C ALA A 91 -1.94 14.41 -10.12
N VAL A 92 -3.05 13.74 -9.78
CA VAL A 92 -3.05 12.41 -9.16
C VAL A 92 -3.43 11.38 -10.22
N TRP A 93 -2.60 10.35 -10.34
CA TRP A 93 -2.71 9.28 -11.31
C TRP A 93 -2.88 7.94 -10.61
N GLU A 94 -3.64 7.03 -11.22
CA GLU A 94 -3.74 5.63 -10.83
C GLU A 94 -3.39 4.76 -12.03
N TYR A 95 -2.62 3.68 -11.86
CA TYR A 95 -2.27 2.80 -12.99
C TYR A 95 -3.50 2.05 -13.52
N GLU A 96 -3.58 1.88 -14.85
CA GLU A 96 -4.62 1.04 -15.44
C GLU A 96 -4.35 -0.43 -15.09
N THR A 97 -5.41 -1.22 -14.89
CA THR A 97 -5.24 -2.66 -14.69
C THR A 97 -4.56 -3.29 -15.90
N THR A 98 -3.58 -4.16 -15.67
CA THR A 98 -2.90 -4.91 -16.71
C THR A 98 -3.90 -5.64 -17.62
N GLU A 99 -3.74 -5.48 -18.93
CA GLU A 99 -4.59 -6.11 -19.93
C GLU A 99 -4.55 -7.65 -19.80
N GLY A 100 -5.69 -8.29 -20.05
CA GLY A 100 -5.82 -9.75 -19.98
C GLY A 100 -6.22 -10.29 -18.61
N ILE A 101 -6.32 -9.44 -17.58
CA ILE A 101 -6.87 -9.81 -16.28
C ILE A 101 -8.40 -9.88 -16.38
N THR A 102 -8.96 -11.00 -15.92
CA THR A 102 -10.40 -11.26 -15.92
C THR A 102 -11.01 -11.10 -14.54
N TYR A 103 -12.30 -10.75 -14.52
CA TYR A 103 -13.05 -10.43 -13.31
C TYR A 103 -14.33 -11.26 -13.26
N THR A 104 -14.72 -11.70 -12.07
CA THR A 104 -16.04 -12.25 -11.82
C THR A 104 -16.91 -11.21 -11.11
N ASN A 105 -18.20 -11.21 -11.44
CA ASN A 105 -19.15 -10.36 -10.74
C ASN A 105 -19.43 -10.93 -9.36
N SER A 106 -19.40 -10.07 -8.35
CA SER A 106 -19.92 -10.43 -7.03
C SER A 106 -21.45 -10.52 -7.07
N SER A 107 -22.04 -11.05 -5.99
CA SER A 107 -23.50 -11.06 -5.79
C SER A 107 -24.08 -9.64 -5.76
N ASN A 108 -23.28 -8.66 -5.34
CA ASN A 108 -23.58 -7.24 -5.45
C ASN A 108 -23.08 -6.70 -6.80
N SER A 109 -23.96 -6.11 -7.59
CA SER A 109 -23.65 -5.59 -8.93
C SER A 109 -22.62 -4.46 -8.95
N ASN A 110 -22.37 -3.82 -7.81
CA ASN A 110 -21.38 -2.75 -7.66
C ASN A 110 -19.95 -3.28 -7.47
N TYR A 111 -19.79 -4.60 -7.31
CA TYR A 111 -18.52 -5.21 -6.94
C TYR A 111 -18.11 -6.33 -7.91
N CYS A 112 -16.81 -6.53 -8.01
CA CYS A 112 -16.20 -7.63 -8.74
C CYS A 112 -14.90 -8.05 -8.05
N GLU A 113 -14.40 -9.22 -8.42
CA GLU A 113 -13.16 -9.80 -7.89
C GLU A 113 -12.30 -10.31 -9.04
N ILE A 114 -10.99 -10.27 -8.86
CA ILE A 114 -10.03 -10.82 -9.83
C ILE A 114 -10.13 -12.34 -9.82
N SER A 115 -10.25 -12.94 -11.01
CA SER A 115 -10.50 -14.37 -11.15
C SER A 115 -9.91 -14.90 -12.45
N GLY A 116 -9.40 -16.13 -12.46
CA GLY A 116 -8.91 -16.79 -13.68
C GLY A 116 -7.54 -17.38 -13.49
N SER A 117 -6.86 -17.68 -14.59
CA SER A 117 -5.45 -18.11 -14.60
C SER A 117 -4.76 -17.46 -15.79
N TYR A 118 -3.62 -16.81 -15.55
CA TYR A 118 -3.01 -15.90 -16.51
C TYR A 118 -1.59 -16.33 -16.92
N PRO A 119 -1.42 -17.43 -17.68
CA PRO A 119 -0.09 -17.97 -18.02
C PRO A 119 0.80 -17.00 -18.81
N GLU A 120 0.19 -16.07 -19.55
CA GLU A 120 0.91 -15.13 -20.40
C GLU A 120 1.29 -13.83 -19.70
N ILE A 121 0.68 -13.54 -18.54
CA ILE A 121 0.95 -12.31 -17.80
C ILE A 121 2.30 -12.45 -17.07
N GLY A 122 3.13 -11.43 -17.21
CA GLY A 122 4.44 -11.37 -16.56
C GLY A 122 4.94 -9.94 -16.41
N GLY A 123 6.09 -9.79 -15.75
CA GLY A 123 6.61 -8.49 -15.34
C GLY A 123 5.80 -7.89 -14.18
N THR A 124 5.69 -6.57 -14.16
CA THR A 124 4.90 -5.85 -13.16
C THR A 124 3.44 -5.80 -13.55
N VAL A 125 2.58 -6.34 -12.68
CA VAL A 125 1.13 -6.36 -12.80
C VAL A 125 0.54 -5.24 -11.96
N TYR A 126 -0.36 -4.45 -12.56
CA TYR A 126 -1.13 -3.43 -11.87
C TYR A 126 -2.59 -3.88 -11.80
N ILE A 127 -3.20 -3.77 -10.63
CA ILE A 127 -4.60 -4.12 -10.40
C ILE A 127 -5.31 -2.88 -9.86
N GLY A 128 -6.11 -2.25 -10.72
CA GLY A 128 -6.88 -1.05 -10.42
C GLY A 128 -8.06 -1.29 -9.49
N ALA A 129 -8.46 -0.24 -8.79
CA ALA A 129 -9.58 -0.25 -7.85
C ALA A 129 -10.95 -0.45 -8.51
N TYR A 130 -11.05 -0.23 -9.82
CA TYR A 130 -12.31 -0.25 -10.56
C TYR A 130 -12.21 -1.01 -11.88
N GLN A 131 -13.26 -1.79 -12.17
CA GLN A 131 -13.49 -2.40 -13.47
C GLN A 131 -14.90 -2.07 -13.95
N ALA A 132 -15.04 -1.38 -15.08
CA ALA A 132 -16.33 -1.00 -15.67
C ALA A 132 -17.33 -0.39 -14.65
N ASN A 133 -16.86 0.56 -13.82
CA ASN A 133 -17.58 1.24 -12.72
C ASN A 133 -17.93 0.35 -11.50
N LYS A 134 -17.40 -0.86 -11.42
CA LYS A 134 -17.51 -1.72 -10.24
C LYS A 134 -16.23 -1.66 -9.44
N LYS A 135 -16.33 -1.61 -8.11
CA LYS A 135 -15.16 -1.71 -7.25
C LYS A 135 -14.61 -3.13 -7.27
N VAL A 136 -13.30 -3.25 -7.38
CA VAL A 136 -12.58 -4.51 -7.23
C VAL A 136 -12.35 -4.73 -5.74
N LEU A 137 -13.06 -5.68 -5.12
CA LEU A 137 -13.01 -5.88 -3.66
C LEU A 137 -11.94 -6.87 -3.24
N GLY A 138 -11.48 -7.73 -4.13
CA GLY A 138 -10.60 -8.82 -3.74
C GLY A 138 -10.02 -9.57 -4.91
N ILE A 139 -9.07 -10.42 -4.57
CA ILE A 139 -8.45 -11.40 -5.46
C ILE A 139 -8.96 -12.76 -5.05
N GLN A 140 -9.51 -13.53 -5.99
CA GLN A 140 -10.03 -14.86 -5.70
C GLN A 140 -8.94 -15.87 -5.48
N ASN A 141 -9.36 -17.00 -4.89
CA ASN A 141 -8.51 -18.14 -4.65
C ASN A 141 -7.81 -18.59 -5.94
N GLY A 142 -6.49 -18.75 -5.86
CA GLY A 142 -5.63 -19.22 -6.95
C GLY A 142 -5.54 -18.33 -8.19
N ALA A 143 -6.01 -17.07 -8.15
CA ALA A 143 -6.11 -16.22 -9.36
C ALA A 143 -4.77 -16.03 -10.11
N PHE A 144 -3.67 -15.97 -9.38
CA PHE A 144 -2.29 -15.88 -9.90
C PHE A 144 -1.42 -17.05 -9.45
N GLU A 145 -2.00 -18.21 -9.13
CA GLU A 145 -1.24 -19.37 -8.69
C GLU A 145 -0.22 -19.82 -9.76
N ASN A 146 1.00 -20.12 -9.32
CA ASN A 146 2.12 -20.60 -10.13
C ASN A 146 2.45 -19.68 -11.32
N ARG A 147 2.23 -18.36 -11.21
CA ARG A 147 2.56 -17.38 -12.26
C ARG A 147 4.00 -16.90 -12.13
N THR A 148 4.94 -17.77 -12.47
CA THR A 148 6.39 -17.53 -12.37
C THR A 148 6.93 -16.42 -13.28
N ARG A 149 6.13 -15.85 -14.18
CA ARG A 149 6.55 -14.71 -15.02
C ARG A 149 6.30 -13.36 -14.35
N ILE A 150 5.48 -13.30 -13.30
CA ILE A 150 5.19 -12.08 -12.55
C ILE A 150 6.39 -11.74 -11.68
N THR A 151 6.86 -10.50 -11.77
CA THR A 151 7.99 -9.99 -10.97
C THR A 151 7.57 -8.92 -9.98
N GLY A 152 6.43 -8.27 -10.20
CA GLY A 152 5.86 -7.31 -9.26
C GLY A 152 4.34 -7.23 -9.36
N VAL A 153 3.69 -6.88 -8.25
CA VAL A 153 2.23 -6.68 -8.19
C VAL A 153 1.92 -5.38 -7.47
N TYR A 154 1.09 -4.53 -8.06
CA TYR A 154 0.60 -3.28 -7.48
C TYR A 154 -0.91 -3.36 -7.35
N LEU A 155 -1.38 -3.52 -6.11
CA LEU A 155 -2.79 -3.54 -5.74
C LEU A 155 -3.21 -2.13 -5.31
N LEU A 156 -4.14 -1.54 -6.06
CA LEU A 156 -4.58 -0.16 -5.82
C LEU A 156 -5.75 -0.10 -4.83
N ASP A 157 -5.96 1.08 -4.23
CA ASP A 157 -6.87 1.29 -3.10
C ASP A 157 -8.30 0.84 -3.35
N GLY A 158 -8.88 0.06 -2.43
CA GLY A 158 -10.26 -0.43 -2.52
C GLY A 158 -10.36 -1.96 -2.56
N ILE A 159 -9.25 -2.65 -2.82
CA ILE A 159 -9.13 -4.09 -2.58
C ILE A 159 -9.05 -4.33 -1.07
N LEU A 160 -9.86 -5.26 -0.57
CA LEU A 160 -10.02 -5.57 0.85
C LEU A 160 -9.46 -6.94 1.22
N SER A 161 -9.39 -7.88 0.27
CA SER A 161 -8.94 -9.24 0.55
C SER A 161 -8.14 -9.89 -0.58
N ILE A 162 -7.18 -10.72 -0.18
CA ILE A 162 -6.47 -11.65 -1.05
C ILE A 162 -6.89 -13.07 -0.65
N GLY A 163 -7.45 -13.84 -1.58
CA GLY A 163 -7.93 -15.19 -1.33
C GLY A 163 -6.83 -16.24 -1.23
N ASP A 164 -7.25 -17.47 -0.94
CA ASP A 164 -6.33 -18.58 -0.67
C ASP A 164 -5.52 -18.94 -1.91
N ASN A 165 -4.22 -19.20 -1.75
CA ASN A 165 -3.29 -19.53 -2.83
C ASN A 165 -3.22 -18.48 -3.95
N ALA A 166 -3.74 -17.25 -3.74
CA ALA A 166 -3.92 -16.27 -4.81
C ALA A 166 -2.64 -15.99 -5.61
N PHE A 167 -1.46 -16.01 -4.98
CA PHE A 167 -0.14 -15.86 -5.59
C PHE A 167 0.81 -17.01 -5.26
N ALA A 168 0.31 -18.14 -4.73
CA ALA A 168 1.16 -19.26 -4.35
C ALA A 168 2.02 -19.73 -5.53
N GLY A 169 3.31 -19.99 -5.31
CA GLY A 169 4.25 -20.43 -6.34
C GLY A 169 4.61 -19.36 -7.38
N CYS A 170 4.34 -18.06 -7.14
CA CYS A 170 4.90 -16.98 -7.94
C CYS A 170 6.38 -16.78 -7.62
N THR A 171 7.23 -17.74 -8.01
CA THR A 171 8.62 -17.82 -7.55
C THR A 171 9.51 -16.65 -7.97
N ASN A 172 9.17 -15.90 -9.02
CA ASN A 172 9.91 -14.71 -9.44
C ASN A 172 9.29 -13.39 -8.95
N LEU A 173 8.22 -13.44 -8.15
CA LEU A 173 7.60 -12.24 -7.58
C LEU A 173 8.56 -11.63 -6.56
N GLU A 174 9.08 -10.44 -6.84
CA GLU A 174 10.03 -9.75 -5.96
C GLU A 174 9.35 -8.68 -5.10
N THR A 175 8.31 -8.04 -5.63
CA THR A 175 7.67 -6.89 -4.99
C THR A 175 6.16 -6.99 -5.04
N ILE A 176 5.51 -6.77 -3.91
CA ILE A 176 4.08 -6.49 -3.85
C ILE A 176 3.82 -5.17 -3.14
N VAL A 177 2.98 -4.34 -3.74
CA VAL A 177 2.40 -3.15 -3.11
C VAL A 177 0.94 -3.47 -2.82
N LEU A 178 0.62 -3.60 -1.54
CA LEU A 178 -0.73 -3.80 -1.03
C LEU A 178 -1.48 -2.46 -0.98
N PRO A 179 -2.82 -2.46 -1.04
CA PRO A 179 -3.58 -1.26 -0.71
C PRO A 179 -3.60 -1.04 0.80
N SER A 180 -3.61 0.21 1.25
CA SER A 180 -3.82 0.54 2.68
C SER A 180 -5.17 0.04 3.22
N THR A 181 -6.12 -0.25 2.32
CA THR A 181 -7.45 -0.78 2.65
C THR A 181 -7.53 -2.29 2.81
N ILE A 182 -6.44 -3.04 2.62
CA ILE A 182 -6.46 -4.50 2.76
C ILE A 182 -6.75 -4.89 4.22
N ILE A 183 -7.65 -5.85 4.42
CA ILE A 183 -8.09 -6.31 5.75
C ILE A 183 -7.67 -7.77 5.97
N HIS A 184 -7.57 -8.56 4.90
CA HIS A 184 -7.42 -10.01 4.99
C HIS A 184 -6.49 -10.59 3.91
N ILE A 185 -5.55 -11.44 4.35
CA ILE A 185 -4.68 -12.27 3.51
C ILE A 185 -5.00 -13.75 3.81
N GLY A 186 -5.46 -14.47 2.79
CA GLY A 186 -5.93 -15.86 2.88
C GLY A 186 -4.82 -16.90 3.00
N GLU A 187 -5.25 -18.15 3.13
CA GLU A 187 -4.37 -19.30 3.37
C GLU A 187 -3.41 -19.49 2.20
N ASN A 188 -2.11 -19.69 2.47
CA ASN A 188 -1.08 -19.87 1.44
C ASN A 188 -1.01 -18.73 0.39
N ALA A 189 -1.56 -17.54 0.65
CA ALA A 189 -1.74 -16.50 -0.37
C ALA A 189 -0.46 -16.17 -1.16
N PHE A 190 0.71 -16.16 -0.51
CA PHE A 190 2.04 -15.95 -1.08
C PHE A 190 2.99 -17.14 -0.83
N LYS A 191 2.43 -18.33 -0.59
CA LYS A 191 3.26 -19.51 -0.33
C LYS A 191 4.26 -19.74 -1.47
N ASP A 192 5.51 -20.07 -1.13
CA ASP A 192 6.59 -20.35 -2.09
C ASP A 192 6.90 -19.19 -3.06
N CYS A 193 6.55 -17.95 -2.71
CA CYS A 193 7.07 -16.75 -3.36
C CYS A 193 8.52 -16.49 -2.90
N VAL A 194 9.44 -17.41 -3.24
CA VAL A 194 10.81 -17.47 -2.69
C VAL A 194 11.64 -16.21 -2.92
N ASN A 195 11.38 -15.43 -3.98
CA ASN A 195 12.08 -14.18 -4.28
C ASN A 195 11.37 -12.92 -3.74
N LEU A 196 10.24 -13.06 -3.03
CA LEU A 196 9.49 -11.93 -2.52
C LEU A 196 10.28 -11.28 -1.38
N LYS A 197 10.80 -10.09 -1.67
CA LYS A 197 11.71 -9.33 -0.81
C LYS A 197 11.13 -7.99 -0.34
N ASN A 198 10.14 -7.47 -1.07
CA ASN A 198 9.52 -6.19 -0.79
C ASN A 198 8.00 -6.35 -0.69
N VAL A 199 7.46 -6.10 0.49
CA VAL A 199 6.01 -5.89 0.70
C VAL A 199 5.86 -4.45 1.17
N LEU A 200 5.06 -3.69 0.45
CA LEU A 200 4.79 -2.27 0.73
C LEU A 200 3.28 -2.04 0.71
N TYR A 201 2.88 -0.81 1.01
CA TYR A 201 1.50 -0.38 0.81
C TYR A 201 1.38 1.01 0.20
N THR A 202 0.22 1.29 -0.41
CA THR A 202 -0.04 2.48 -1.23
C THR A 202 0.25 3.81 -0.51
N ASP A 203 -0.21 3.97 0.73
CA ASP A 203 0.03 5.20 1.51
C ASP A 203 1.53 5.46 1.75
N MET A 204 2.34 4.41 1.90
CA MET A 204 3.79 4.56 2.06
C MET A 204 4.45 5.12 0.80
N LEU A 205 3.89 4.84 -0.37
CA LEU A 205 4.37 5.38 -1.64
C LEU A 205 3.95 6.84 -1.85
N GLU A 206 2.98 7.37 -1.09
CA GLU A 206 2.54 8.75 -1.23
C GLU A 206 3.66 9.72 -0.84
N GLY A 207 4.20 10.42 -1.84
CA GLY A 207 5.29 11.37 -1.64
C GLY A 207 6.69 10.76 -1.71
N MET A 208 6.84 9.46 -1.93
CA MET A 208 8.14 8.86 -2.27
C MET A 208 8.58 9.26 -3.68
N THR A 209 9.85 9.63 -3.82
CA THR A 209 10.50 9.77 -5.13
C THR A 209 10.89 8.39 -5.68
N LYS A 210 11.27 8.32 -6.96
CA LYS A 210 11.76 7.06 -7.55
C LYS A 210 13.04 6.58 -6.88
N GLU A 211 13.87 7.53 -6.46
CA GLU A 211 15.10 7.29 -5.73
C GLU A 211 14.81 6.72 -4.34
N ASP A 212 13.82 7.26 -3.62
CA ASP A 212 13.39 6.73 -2.32
C ASP A 212 12.87 5.29 -2.44
N MET A 213 12.11 4.99 -3.50
CA MET A 213 11.63 3.63 -3.77
C MET A 213 12.79 2.67 -4.07
N ALA A 214 13.79 3.11 -4.85
CA ALA A 214 14.95 2.28 -5.19
C ALA A 214 15.80 1.96 -3.95
N ASP A 215 16.12 2.97 -3.13
CA ASP A 215 16.85 2.79 -1.87
C ASP A 215 16.09 1.88 -0.90
N TYR A 216 14.76 1.98 -0.85
CA TYR A 216 13.95 1.08 -0.04
C TYR A 216 14.02 -0.37 -0.56
N PHE A 217 13.86 -0.58 -1.87
CA PHE A 217 13.91 -1.91 -2.49
C PHE A 217 15.28 -2.60 -2.39
N GLU A 218 16.36 -1.85 -2.13
CA GLU A 218 17.68 -2.40 -1.84
C GLU A 218 17.81 -2.94 -0.40
N LYS A 219 16.95 -2.51 0.54
CA LYS A 219 17.02 -2.86 1.97
C LYS A 219 16.21 -4.11 2.36
N SER A 220 15.53 -4.78 1.41
CA SER A 220 14.77 -6.02 1.61
C SER A 220 13.84 -6.01 2.83
N ALA A 221 12.98 -4.99 2.91
CA ALA A 221 12.04 -4.80 4.02
C ALA A 221 10.59 -4.98 3.55
N ALA A 222 9.84 -5.79 4.29
CA ALA A 222 8.40 -5.96 4.17
C ALA A 222 7.68 -5.17 5.26
N VAL A 223 6.78 -4.26 4.88
CA VAL A 223 5.93 -3.51 5.80
C VAL A 223 4.48 -3.77 5.43
N LEU A 224 3.75 -4.37 6.37
CA LEU A 224 2.32 -4.64 6.20
C LEU A 224 1.49 -3.40 6.56
N PRO A 225 0.36 -3.14 5.87
CA PRO A 225 -0.43 -1.93 6.04
C PRO A 225 -1.23 -1.89 7.35
N ASP A 226 -1.37 -0.69 7.94
CA ASP A 226 -2.11 -0.42 9.18
C ASP A 226 -3.62 -0.76 9.15
N GLY A 227 -4.17 -1.16 8.00
CA GLY A 227 -5.55 -1.66 7.89
C GLY A 227 -5.68 -3.18 8.02
N LEU A 228 -4.57 -3.92 7.98
CA LEU A 228 -4.57 -5.37 7.94
C LEU A 228 -4.97 -5.96 9.29
N GLU A 229 -5.97 -6.83 9.30
CA GLU A 229 -6.52 -7.44 10.52
C GLU A 229 -6.24 -8.94 10.63
N ARG A 230 -6.18 -9.65 9.50
CA ARG A 230 -6.14 -11.12 9.44
C ARG A 230 -5.09 -11.62 8.45
N ILE A 231 -4.24 -12.53 8.91
CA ILE A 231 -3.30 -13.29 8.08
C ILE A 231 -3.50 -14.77 8.40
N GLU A 232 -3.95 -15.55 7.43
CA GLU A 232 -4.26 -16.98 7.62
C GLU A 232 -3.01 -17.87 7.47
N ASP A 233 -3.18 -19.17 7.70
CA ASP A 233 -2.08 -20.14 7.76
C ASP A 233 -1.20 -20.11 6.50
N ASN A 234 0.11 -20.21 6.69
CA ASN A 234 1.12 -20.26 5.63
C ASN A 234 1.07 -19.09 4.63
N ALA A 235 0.41 -17.97 4.96
CA ALA A 235 0.20 -16.88 4.00
C ALA A 235 1.49 -16.38 3.33
N PHE A 236 2.63 -16.41 4.03
CA PHE A 236 3.97 -16.12 3.49
C PHE A 236 4.95 -17.30 3.69
N GLY A 237 4.43 -18.52 3.87
CA GLY A 237 5.27 -19.71 4.07
C GLY A 237 6.18 -19.96 2.86
N GLY A 238 7.47 -20.21 3.09
CA GLY A 238 8.47 -20.34 2.03
C GLY A 238 8.91 -19.00 1.39
N CYS A 239 8.40 -17.85 1.84
CA CYS A 239 8.96 -16.55 1.46
C CYS A 239 10.27 -16.29 2.24
N THR A 240 11.39 -16.71 1.67
CA THR A 240 12.70 -16.69 2.34
C THR A 240 13.54 -15.44 2.03
N SER A 241 13.12 -14.57 1.12
CA SER A 241 13.92 -13.41 0.68
C SER A 241 13.78 -12.15 1.54
N PHE A 242 12.81 -12.07 2.45
CA PHE A 242 12.67 -10.93 3.36
C PHE A 242 13.76 -10.95 4.43
N GLU A 243 14.47 -9.83 4.64
CA GLU A 243 15.42 -9.70 5.75
C GLU A 243 14.74 -9.11 7.00
N LYS A 244 13.78 -8.21 6.78
CA LYS A 244 13.00 -7.54 7.83
C LYS A 244 11.52 -7.53 7.48
N ILE A 245 10.66 -7.86 8.45
CA ILE A 245 9.20 -7.77 8.29
C ILE A 245 8.62 -6.94 9.43
N PHE A 246 7.79 -5.96 9.11
CA PHE A 246 7.12 -5.05 10.06
C PHE A 246 5.63 -5.39 10.07
N ILE A 247 5.15 -5.93 11.19
CA ILE A 247 3.74 -6.30 11.37
C ILE A 247 3.03 -5.20 12.19
N PRO A 248 1.94 -4.60 11.69
CA PRO A 248 1.24 -3.52 12.36
C PRO A 248 0.36 -4.04 13.52
N GLU A 249 0.03 -3.13 14.43
CA GLU A 249 -0.75 -3.46 15.65
C GLU A 249 -2.17 -3.92 15.35
N THR A 250 -2.67 -3.63 14.16
CA THR A 250 -4.02 -3.96 13.72
C THR A 250 -4.20 -5.44 13.40
N VAL A 251 -3.11 -6.20 13.26
CA VAL A 251 -3.17 -7.65 13.01
C VAL A 251 -3.65 -8.38 14.26
N VAL A 252 -4.96 -8.60 14.34
CA VAL A 252 -5.60 -9.26 15.47
C VAL A 252 -5.60 -10.78 15.34
N MET A 253 -5.40 -11.34 14.14
CA MET A 253 -5.36 -12.80 13.93
C MET A 253 -4.22 -13.19 13.01
N MET A 254 -3.47 -14.21 13.45
CA MET A 254 -2.34 -14.76 12.76
C MET A 254 -2.41 -16.28 12.80
N GLY A 255 -2.43 -16.88 11.60
CA GLY A 255 -2.45 -18.32 11.41
C GLY A 255 -1.12 -19.00 11.75
N SER A 256 -1.09 -20.31 11.60
CA SER A 256 0.11 -21.13 11.77
C SER A 256 1.08 -20.96 10.61
N ASN A 257 2.38 -21.04 10.88
CA ASN A 257 3.46 -21.10 9.90
C ASN A 257 3.47 -19.95 8.88
N VAL A 258 2.99 -18.76 9.27
CA VAL A 258 2.81 -17.63 8.35
C VAL A 258 4.12 -17.24 7.69
N PHE A 259 5.26 -17.30 8.39
CA PHE A 259 6.58 -16.92 7.86
C PHE A 259 7.60 -18.07 7.85
N ASP A 260 7.15 -19.31 8.04
CA ASP A 260 8.00 -20.49 8.16
C ASP A 260 8.71 -20.83 6.86
N VAL A 261 9.84 -21.54 6.99
CA VAL A 261 10.49 -22.13 5.82
C VAL A 261 9.78 -23.45 5.56
N ILE A 262 9.02 -23.53 4.47
CA ILE A 262 8.40 -24.79 4.09
C ILE A 262 9.45 -25.62 3.36
N GLU A 263 10.03 -26.62 4.03
CA GLU A 263 10.82 -27.66 3.37
C GLU A 263 9.90 -28.40 2.39
N ASN A 264 10.17 -28.28 1.08
CA ASN A 264 9.46 -29.08 0.09
C ASN A 264 9.63 -30.56 0.43
N THR A 265 8.53 -31.25 0.76
CA THR A 265 8.48 -32.71 0.93
C THR A 265 8.82 -33.49 -0.35
N ASP A 266 9.11 -32.81 -1.46
CA ASP A 266 9.52 -33.41 -2.73
C ASP A 266 11.04 -33.69 -2.78
N GLY A 267 11.58 -34.39 -1.78
CA GLY A 267 12.76 -35.29 -1.84
C GLY A 267 14.04 -34.87 -2.57
N GLY A 268 14.21 -33.60 -2.95
CA GLY A 268 15.44 -33.06 -3.51
C GLY A 268 16.29 -32.54 -2.38
N GLU A 269 17.51 -33.07 -2.24
CA GLU A 269 18.54 -32.50 -1.37
C GLU A 269 18.70 -31.01 -1.69
N GLY A 270 18.07 -30.16 -0.89
CA GLY A 270 18.30 -28.73 -0.89
C GLY A 270 19.70 -28.50 -0.35
N ASP A 271 20.55 -27.93 -1.20
CA ASP A 271 21.83 -27.36 -0.80
C ASP A 271 21.60 -26.45 0.41
N GLN A 272 22.45 -26.58 1.44
CA GLN A 272 22.47 -25.68 2.59
C GLN A 272 22.91 -24.30 2.09
N THR A 273 22.00 -23.57 1.45
CA THR A 273 22.19 -22.16 1.14
C THR A 273 22.19 -21.41 2.47
N ASP A 274 23.27 -20.65 2.73
CA ASP A 274 23.41 -19.74 3.86
C ASP A 274 22.05 -19.16 4.28
N GLU A 275 21.48 -19.67 5.38
CA GLU A 275 20.23 -19.17 5.95
C GLU A 275 20.47 -17.70 6.30
N LYS A 276 19.97 -16.79 5.46
CA LYS A 276 19.98 -15.37 5.77
C LYS A 276 19.17 -15.19 7.05
N GLN A 277 19.80 -14.63 8.07
CA GLN A 277 19.15 -14.35 9.34
C GLN A 277 17.97 -13.40 9.12
N ARG A 278 16.73 -13.89 9.32
CA ARG A 278 15.50 -13.09 9.18
C ARG A 278 15.10 -12.53 10.53
N THR A 279 14.79 -11.24 10.57
CA THR A 279 14.26 -10.58 11.79
C THR A 279 12.84 -10.09 11.54
N ILE A 280 11.88 -10.56 12.35
CA ILE A 280 10.51 -10.05 12.32
C ILE A 280 10.34 -9.01 13.43
N TYR A 281 9.92 -7.82 13.05
CA TYR A 281 9.57 -6.72 13.92
C TYR A 281 8.05 -6.69 14.06
N VAL A 282 7.56 -6.87 15.28
CA VAL A 282 6.12 -6.91 15.57
C VAL A 282 5.76 -5.69 16.40
N TYR A 283 5.03 -4.76 15.79
CA TYR A 283 4.57 -3.53 16.42
C TYR A 283 3.19 -3.78 16.99
N THR A 284 3.10 -4.33 18.19
CA THR A 284 1.83 -4.50 18.90
C THR A 284 1.83 -3.73 20.22
N LEU A 285 0.65 -3.35 20.70
CA LEU A 285 0.46 -2.81 22.06
C LEU A 285 0.48 -3.89 23.15
N THR A 286 0.38 -5.16 22.78
CA THR A 286 0.32 -6.32 23.69
C THR A 286 1.00 -7.56 23.08
N GLU A 287 1.95 -8.16 23.79
CA GLU A 287 2.74 -9.29 23.32
C GLU A 287 2.23 -10.66 23.82
N PRO A 288 2.15 -11.68 22.94
CA PRO A 288 1.41 -11.68 21.68
C PRO A 288 -0.12 -11.62 21.91
N PRO A 289 -0.94 -11.20 20.92
CA PRO A 289 -2.39 -11.35 21.02
C PRO A 289 -2.79 -12.82 21.23
N ILE A 290 -3.74 -13.10 22.13
CA ILE A 290 -4.17 -14.47 22.48
C ILE A 290 -4.74 -15.27 21.29
N THR A 291 -5.07 -14.58 20.21
CA THR A 291 -5.67 -15.09 18.98
C THR A 291 -4.64 -15.52 17.94
N TRP A 292 -3.34 -15.26 18.15
CA TRP A 292 -2.27 -15.72 17.28
C TRP A 292 -1.95 -17.18 17.61
N GLN A 293 -1.82 -18.03 16.59
CA GLN A 293 -1.39 -19.42 16.78
C GLN A 293 0.06 -19.44 17.29
N GLU A 294 0.42 -20.36 18.19
CA GLU A 294 1.75 -20.36 18.83
C GLU A 294 2.91 -20.59 17.84
N ASP A 295 2.62 -21.20 16.69
CA ASP A 295 3.55 -21.63 15.64
C ASP A 295 3.53 -20.73 14.40
N TRP A 296 3.13 -19.46 14.52
CA TRP A 296 3.08 -18.55 13.37
C TRP A 296 4.44 -18.25 12.69
N TYR A 297 5.56 -18.63 13.32
CA TYR A 297 6.94 -18.23 12.98
C TYR A 297 8.02 -19.22 13.48
N ALA A 298 7.75 -20.53 13.47
CA ALA A 298 8.63 -21.54 14.06
C ALA A 298 10.10 -21.47 13.58
N ASP A 299 10.33 -21.05 12.33
CA ASP A 299 11.66 -20.98 11.69
C ASP A 299 12.23 -19.55 11.59
N VAL A 300 11.75 -18.63 12.44
CA VAL A 300 12.24 -17.25 12.46
C VAL A 300 13.24 -17.07 13.58
N GLU A 301 14.47 -16.70 13.21
CA GLU A 301 15.58 -16.60 14.16
C GLU A 301 15.37 -15.53 15.23
N ASN A 302 14.83 -14.37 14.84
CA ASN A 302 14.70 -13.22 15.72
C ASN A 302 13.32 -12.58 15.59
N VAL A 303 12.62 -12.45 16.71
CA VAL A 303 11.40 -11.65 16.82
C VAL A 303 11.61 -10.51 17.81
N VAL A 304 11.45 -9.29 17.31
CA VAL A 304 11.55 -8.05 18.08
C VAL A 304 10.16 -7.51 18.30
N TRP A 305 9.77 -7.35 19.56
CA TRP A 305 8.46 -6.81 19.93
C TRP A 305 8.51 -5.34 20.32
N GLY A 306 7.47 -4.59 19.95
CA GLY A 306 7.19 -3.23 20.39
C GLY A 306 7.67 -2.12 19.44
N TYR A 307 7.11 -0.92 19.61
CA TYR A 307 7.63 0.31 19.03
C TYR A 307 8.98 0.64 19.69
N GLY A 308 10.07 0.22 19.08
CA GLY A 308 11.40 0.53 19.59
C GLY A 308 11.68 2.03 19.58
N GLU A 309 11.50 2.68 20.72
CA GLU A 309 12.47 3.69 21.16
C GLU A 309 13.56 2.94 21.96
N ASP A 310 14.79 2.98 21.45
CA ASP A 310 16.05 2.80 22.18
C ASP A 310 16.29 1.51 23.00
N LYS A 311 16.72 0.44 22.33
CA LYS A 311 17.49 -0.65 22.99
C LYS A 311 18.77 -1.10 22.28
N GLU A 312 19.36 -0.27 21.42
CA GLU A 312 20.72 -0.53 20.87
C GLU A 312 21.81 0.46 21.30
N GLU A 313 21.54 1.48 22.12
CA GLU A 313 22.60 2.25 22.79
C GLU A 313 22.80 1.79 24.24
N LYS A 314 23.58 0.71 24.42
CA LYS A 314 24.48 0.44 25.56
C LYS A 314 25.04 -0.98 25.48
N LYS A 315 25.97 -1.20 24.56
CA LYS A 315 26.88 -2.35 24.61
C LYS A 315 28.36 -2.02 24.49
N ASP A 316 28.73 -0.75 24.63
CA ASP A 316 30.12 -0.34 24.81
C ASP A 316 30.25 0.53 26.05
N GLU A 317 30.48 -0.11 27.20
CA GLU A 317 31.24 0.44 28.34
C GLU A 317 31.36 -0.64 29.43
N ASN A 318 32.42 -1.45 29.32
CA ASN A 318 33.16 -2.04 30.44
C ASN A 318 34.57 -2.42 29.98
#